data_AF-A0A9E6SUF7-F1
#
_entry.id   AF-A0A9E6SUF7-F1
#
_cell.length_a   1.000
_cell.length_b   1.000
_cell.length_c   1.000
_cell.angle_alpha   90.00
_cell.angle_beta   90.00
_cell.angle_gamma   90.00
#
_symmetry.space_group_name_H-M   'P 1'
#
loop_
_entity.id
_entity.type
_entity.pdbx_description
1 polymer ?
#
loop_
_entity_poly.entity_id
_entity_poly.type
_entity_poly.pdbx_seq_one_letter_code
_entity_poly.pdbx_strand_id
1 'polypeptide(L)'
;MKLKSVIYSFFLGGLLALVAQAIAAVWTTVLPGTPLEFFMGGATLVSMGVLGFVLAGFAVYQRFEEWATFGALLPFSGFSMAVGMKMVVPWTKGANMKDTIWPGLWLVIWFNAVGAIVCIAFGYLCGIMGVAPVVAAKTTSSLIFPGAFLMGGILCAVFQIVYLAVKAITPKCKPVWILMTAWMVGALLAPIGVSGSLVNMFGQGFAVMIPIGGYNMFNVGMAFAAGEMAEGLIHLGSFLLAVLGLFVCGLMTFVIYNSKFGRTPLKQVHLQQAQASVEELSETEAAPKHAQKTPALDGDLEFKGAH
;
A
#
# COMPACT_ATOMS: atom_id res chain seq x y z
N MET A 1 -8.49 -22.20 -9.56
CA MET A 1 -7.55 -21.15 -9.08
C MET A 1 -7.30 -20.17 -10.21
N LYS A 2 -7.57 -18.87 -10.07
CA LYS A 2 -7.32 -17.90 -11.16
C LYS A 2 -5.84 -17.49 -11.11
N LEU A 3 -4.96 -18.28 -11.72
CA LEU A 3 -3.50 -18.02 -11.82
C LEU A 3 -3.19 -16.55 -12.20
N LYS A 4 -4.01 -15.99 -13.10
CA LYS A 4 -3.99 -14.58 -13.50
C LYS A 4 -4.00 -13.59 -12.33
N SER A 5 -4.82 -13.82 -11.31
CA SER A 5 -4.92 -12.93 -10.14
C SER A 5 -3.69 -13.02 -9.22
N VAL A 6 -3.07 -14.20 -9.15
CA VAL A 6 -1.80 -14.40 -8.41
C VAL A 6 -0.68 -13.63 -9.10
N ILE A 7 -0.57 -13.75 -10.42
CA ILE A 7 0.41 -13.02 -11.23
C ILE A 7 0.20 -11.51 -11.09
N TYR A 8 -1.04 -11.02 -11.17
CA TYR A 8 -1.33 -9.61 -10.97
C TYR A 8 -1.02 -9.11 -9.56
N SER A 9 -1.26 -9.95 -8.55
CA SER A 9 -0.90 -9.63 -7.17
C SER A 9 0.61 -9.52 -6.98
N PHE A 10 1.39 -10.36 -7.67
CA PHE A 10 2.84 -10.25 -7.71
C PHE A 10 3.28 -8.90 -8.28
N PHE A 11 2.83 -8.57 -9.50
CA PHE A 11 3.28 -7.35 -10.17
C PHE A 11 2.83 -6.07 -9.46
N LEU A 12 1.58 -6.01 -9.02
CA LEU A 12 1.06 -4.83 -8.33
C LEU A 12 1.71 -4.67 -6.95
N GLY A 13 1.81 -5.75 -6.17
CA GLY A 13 2.45 -5.72 -4.87
C GLY A 13 3.93 -5.36 -4.94
N GLY A 14 4.65 -5.92 -5.92
CA GLY A 14 6.04 -5.59 -6.19
C GLY A 14 6.22 -4.13 -6.62
N LEU A 15 5.35 -3.63 -7.50
CA LEU A 15 5.39 -2.22 -7.93
C LEU A 15 5.17 -1.28 -6.74
N LEU A 16 4.18 -1.56 -5.89
CA LEU A 16 3.91 -0.73 -4.71
C LEU A 16 5.06 -0.80 -3.68
N ALA A 17 5.71 -1.95 -3.54
CA ALA A 17 6.91 -2.09 -2.70
C ALA A 17 8.11 -1.30 -3.27
N LEU A 18 8.29 -1.32 -4.60
CA LEU A 18 9.33 -0.54 -5.28
C LEU A 18 9.09 0.97 -5.12
N VAL A 19 7.85 1.42 -5.30
CA VAL A 19 7.46 2.82 -5.08
C VAL A 19 7.72 3.23 -3.63
N ALA A 20 7.35 2.37 -2.67
CA ALA A 20 7.66 2.61 -1.26
C ALA A 20 9.16 2.70 -1.00
N GLN A 21 9.98 1.86 -1.64
CA GLN A 21 11.44 1.92 -1.53
C GLN A 21 11.99 3.23 -2.10
N ALA A 22 11.45 3.71 -3.23
CA ALA A 22 11.83 5.00 -3.81
C ALA A 22 11.45 6.17 -2.89
N ILE A 23 10.25 6.15 -2.32
CA ILE A 23 9.82 7.14 -1.32
C ILE A 23 10.74 7.11 -0.09
N ALA A 24 11.06 5.92 0.42
CA ALA A 24 11.98 5.76 1.55
C ALA A 24 13.38 6.31 1.22
N ALA A 25 13.88 6.13 -0.01
CA ALA A 25 15.14 6.72 -0.45
C ALA A 25 15.13 8.26 -0.39
N VAL A 26 14.00 8.89 -0.73
CA VAL A 26 13.82 10.35 -0.58
C VAL A 26 13.88 10.73 0.90
N TRP A 27 13.09 10.09 1.75
CA TRP A 27 13.06 10.43 3.18
C TRP A 27 14.40 10.18 3.90
N THR A 28 15.12 9.13 3.52
CA THR A 28 16.47 8.85 4.03
C THR A 28 17.53 9.81 3.54
N THR A 29 17.23 10.67 2.56
CA THR A 29 18.09 11.77 2.14
C THR A 29 17.71 13.09 2.83
N VAL A 30 16.41 13.31 3.09
CA VAL A 30 15.87 14.59 3.55
C VAL A 30 15.80 14.71 5.09
N LEU A 31 15.52 13.61 5.79
CA LEU A 31 15.31 13.62 7.24
C LEU A 31 16.57 13.44 8.12
N PRO A 32 17.71 12.90 7.65
CA PRO A 32 18.90 12.83 8.49
C PRO A 32 19.32 14.20 9.03
N GLY A 33 19.70 14.25 10.32
CA GLY A 33 20.09 15.50 10.97
C GLY A 33 18.93 16.44 11.31
N THR A 34 17.69 15.99 11.12
CA THR A 34 16.49 16.70 11.59
C THR A 34 15.92 16.03 12.84
N PRO A 35 15.13 16.74 13.67
CA PRO A 35 14.39 16.11 14.77
C PRO A 35 13.42 15.02 14.33
N LEU A 36 13.13 14.88 13.03
CA LEU A 36 12.19 13.92 12.45
C LEU A 36 12.87 12.65 11.91
N GLU A 37 14.19 12.50 12.09
CA GLU A 37 14.93 11.33 11.62
C GLU A 37 14.34 10.01 12.16
N PHE A 38 13.87 10.00 13.41
CA PHE A 38 13.20 8.84 14.01
C PHE A 38 11.90 8.43 13.29
N PHE A 39 11.31 9.31 12.48
CA PHE A 39 10.02 9.12 11.81
C PHE A 39 10.14 8.69 10.34
N MET A 40 11.35 8.38 9.82
CA MET A 40 11.54 7.97 8.42
C MET A 40 10.60 6.85 7.94
N GLY A 41 10.42 5.81 8.76
CA GLY A 41 9.48 4.71 8.46
C GLY A 41 8.03 5.18 8.43
N GLY A 42 7.62 5.99 9.40
CA GLY A 42 6.28 6.58 9.46
C GLY A 42 5.99 7.54 8.31
N ALA A 43 6.96 8.36 7.91
CA ALA A 43 6.85 9.25 6.75
C ALA A 43 6.62 8.44 5.46
N THR A 44 7.34 7.33 5.28
CA THR A 44 7.15 6.41 4.15
C THR A 44 5.73 5.81 4.14
N LEU A 45 5.22 5.38 5.30
CA LEU A 45 3.85 4.87 5.43
C LEU A 45 2.81 5.94 5.09
N VAL A 46 2.96 7.17 5.61
CA VAL A 46 2.03 8.27 5.30
C VAL A 46 2.06 8.60 3.81
N SER A 47 3.22 8.66 3.16
CA SER A 47 3.33 8.86 1.71
C SER A 47 2.66 7.73 0.90
N MET A 48 2.79 6.48 1.32
CA MET A 48 2.04 5.37 0.72
C MET A 48 0.53 5.51 0.96
N GLY A 49 0.14 6.00 2.14
CA GLY A 49 -1.24 6.35 2.47
C GLY A 49 -1.81 7.42 1.52
N VAL A 50 -0.99 8.40 1.14
CA VAL A 50 -1.31 9.44 0.13
C VAL A 50 -1.60 8.83 -1.23
N LEU A 51 -0.72 7.98 -1.73
CA LEU A 51 -0.95 7.25 -2.98
C LEU A 51 -2.27 6.46 -2.93
N GLY A 52 -2.50 5.78 -1.80
CA GLY A 52 -3.74 5.05 -1.54
C GLY A 52 -4.98 5.93 -1.64
N PHE A 53 -5.02 7.05 -0.89
CA PHE A 53 -6.23 7.87 -0.83
C PHE A 53 -6.50 8.65 -2.12
N VAL A 54 -5.46 9.07 -2.84
CA VAL A 54 -5.63 9.78 -4.11
C VAL A 54 -6.27 8.85 -5.11
N LEU A 55 -5.62 7.71 -5.36
CA LEU A 55 -6.11 6.72 -6.33
C LEU A 55 -7.50 6.17 -5.94
N ALA A 56 -7.76 5.99 -4.64
CA ALA A 56 -9.06 5.53 -4.16
C ALA A 56 -10.15 6.61 -4.25
N GLY A 57 -9.80 7.86 -3.96
CA GLY A 57 -10.71 9.00 -4.04
C GLY A 57 -11.22 9.23 -5.47
N PHE A 58 -10.37 8.98 -6.46
CA PHE A 58 -10.73 9.01 -7.89
C PHE A 58 -11.34 7.69 -8.42
N ALA A 59 -11.65 6.73 -7.54
CA ALA A 59 -12.20 5.42 -7.87
C ALA A 59 -11.30 4.53 -8.77
N VAL A 60 -10.01 4.87 -8.92
CA VAL A 60 -9.06 4.12 -9.75
C VAL A 60 -8.53 2.88 -9.02
N TYR A 61 -8.23 3.02 -7.72
CA TYR A 61 -7.59 1.95 -6.95
C TYR A 61 -8.44 0.67 -6.89
N GLN A 62 -9.76 0.79 -6.87
CA GLN A 62 -10.68 -0.35 -6.78
C GLN A 62 -10.63 -1.25 -8.02
N ARG A 63 -10.25 -0.70 -9.19
CA ARG A 63 -10.02 -1.51 -10.40
C ARG A 63 -8.84 -2.46 -10.21
N PHE A 64 -7.78 -1.99 -9.55
CA PHE A 64 -6.62 -2.83 -9.22
C PHE A 64 -6.96 -3.89 -8.16
N GLU A 65 -7.80 -3.55 -7.17
CA GLU A 65 -8.27 -4.49 -6.15
C GLU A 65 -9.05 -5.67 -6.74
N GLU A 66 -9.86 -5.43 -7.78
CA GLU A 66 -10.60 -6.48 -8.48
C GLU A 66 -9.69 -7.51 -9.15
N TRP A 67 -8.55 -7.07 -9.70
CA TRP A 67 -7.61 -7.93 -10.43
C TRP A 67 -6.58 -8.59 -9.52
N ALA A 68 -6.14 -7.86 -8.50
CA ALA A 68 -4.96 -8.16 -7.70
C ALA A 68 -5.22 -7.94 -6.21
N THR A 69 -6.30 -8.52 -5.66
CA THR A 69 -6.79 -8.28 -4.29
C THR A 69 -5.67 -8.12 -3.24
N PHE A 70 -4.82 -9.11 -3.03
CA PHE A 70 -3.73 -9.02 -2.03
C PHE A 70 -2.52 -8.21 -2.50
N GLY A 71 -2.28 -8.09 -3.81
CA GLY A 71 -1.32 -7.11 -4.34
C GLY A 71 -1.74 -5.67 -4.09
N ALA A 72 -3.05 -5.41 -4.05
CA ALA A 72 -3.63 -4.11 -3.80
C ALA A 72 -3.76 -3.82 -2.30
N LEU A 73 -4.07 -4.82 -1.47
CA LEU A 73 -4.44 -4.65 -0.05
C LEU A 73 -3.29 -4.83 0.96
N LEU A 74 -2.25 -5.61 0.64
CA LEU A 74 -1.11 -5.82 1.57
C LEU A 74 -0.16 -4.64 1.71
N PRO A 75 0.09 -3.83 0.67
CA PRO A 75 0.82 -2.60 0.84
C PRO A 75 -0.01 -1.58 1.63
N PHE A 76 0.63 -0.74 2.44
CA PHE A 76 -0.06 0.25 3.28
C PHE A 76 -1.01 1.20 2.50
N SER A 77 -0.71 1.50 1.24
CA SER A 77 -1.60 2.25 0.33
C SER A 77 -2.97 1.58 0.17
N GLY A 78 -2.98 0.25 0.12
CA GLY A 78 -4.18 -0.57 0.04
C GLY A 78 -5.02 -0.52 1.30
N PHE A 79 -4.35 -0.51 2.44
CA PHE A 79 -5.03 -0.43 3.71
C PHE A 79 -5.68 0.96 3.92
N SER A 80 -4.98 2.03 3.52
CA SER A 80 -5.53 3.39 3.45
C SER A 80 -6.79 3.45 2.58
N MET A 81 -6.72 2.88 1.38
CA MET A 81 -7.87 2.73 0.49
C MET A 81 -9.02 1.97 1.17
N ALA A 82 -8.74 0.84 1.82
CA ALA A 82 -9.76 0.01 2.47
C ALA A 82 -10.50 0.78 3.58
N VAL A 83 -9.79 1.59 4.36
CA VAL A 83 -10.38 2.48 5.37
C VAL A 83 -11.29 3.51 4.70
N GLY A 84 -10.82 4.16 3.63
CA GLY A 84 -11.63 5.12 2.87
C GLY A 84 -12.89 4.50 2.26
N MET A 85 -12.78 3.31 1.66
CA MET A 85 -13.92 2.60 1.07
C MET A 85 -14.92 2.11 2.12
N LYS A 86 -14.49 1.84 3.35
CA LYS A 86 -15.41 1.60 4.47
C LYS A 86 -16.29 2.80 4.80
N MET A 87 -15.87 4.01 4.43
CA MET A 87 -16.67 5.22 4.56
C MET A 87 -17.51 5.48 3.30
N VAL A 88 -16.91 5.36 2.11
CA VAL A 88 -17.61 5.60 0.84
C VAL A 88 -18.82 4.67 0.63
N VAL A 89 -18.73 3.39 1.00
CA VAL A 89 -19.81 2.43 0.75
C VAL A 89 -21.11 2.77 1.50
N PRO A 90 -21.12 3.04 2.82
CA PRO A 90 -22.32 3.53 3.50
C PRO A 90 -22.84 4.86 2.94
N TRP A 91 -21.94 5.79 2.62
CA TRP A 91 -22.31 7.10 2.09
C TRP A 91 -23.11 7.02 0.79
N THR A 92 -22.64 6.20 -0.15
CA THR A 92 -23.32 5.96 -1.44
C THR A 92 -24.64 5.20 -1.29
N LYS A 93 -24.92 4.64 -0.11
CA LYS A 93 -26.20 4.03 0.27
C LYS A 93 -27.12 4.96 1.05
N GLY A 94 -26.76 6.25 1.17
CA GLY A 94 -27.58 7.25 1.85
C GLY A 94 -27.38 7.33 3.37
N ALA A 95 -26.33 6.72 3.92
CA ALA A 95 -26.00 6.87 5.33
C ALA A 95 -25.69 8.34 5.70
N ASN A 96 -25.96 8.71 6.94
CA ASN A 96 -25.54 10.01 7.48
C ASN A 96 -24.00 10.03 7.72
N MET A 97 -23.46 11.20 8.07
CA MET A 97 -22.01 11.37 8.25
C MET A 97 -21.43 10.50 9.37
N LYS A 98 -22.15 10.34 10.48
CA LYS A 98 -21.70 9.51 11.61
C LYS A 98 -21.56 8.05 11.20
N ASP A 99 -22.60 7.51 10.56
CA ASP A 99 -22.66 6.12 10.11
C ASP A 99 -21.73 5.85 8.90
N THR A 100 -21.25 6.92 8.27
CA THR A 100 -20.23 6.91 7.21
C THR A 100 -18.81 6.83 7.80
N ILE A 101 -18.48 7.68 8.77
CA ILE A 101 -17.12 7.76 9.31
C ILE A 101 -16.82 6.59 10.26
N TRP A 102 -17.80 6.20 11.09
CA TRP A 102 -17.60 5.21 12.15
C TRP A 102 -17.06 3.86 11.66
N PRO A 103 -17.56 3.25 10.56
CA PRO A 103 -17.01 1.99 10.07
C PRO A 103 -15.53 2.06 9.65
N GLY A 104 -15.10 3.20 9.10
CA GLY A 104 -13.70 3.43 8.76
C GLY A 104 -12.83 3.61 10.00
N LEU A 105 -13.29 4.43 10.96
CA LEU A 105 -12.61 4.61 12.25
C LEU A 105 -12.49 3.28 13.01
N TRP A 106 -13.58 2.53 13.07
CA TRP A 106 -13.63 1.24 13.75
C TRP A 106 -12.69 0.23 13.09
N LEU A 107 -12.61 0.19 11.75
CA LEU A 107 -11.64 -0.67 11.08
C LEU A 107 -10.20 -0.33 11.52
N VAL A 108 -9.84 0.96 11.58
CA VAL A 108 -8.52 1.39 12.05
C VAL A 108 -8.29 0.97 13.50
N ILE A 109 -9.22 1.28 14.41
CA ILE A 109 -9.08 0.95 15.83
C ILE A 109 -8.99 -0.55 16.04
N TRP A 110 -9.99 -1.31 15.58
CA TRP A 110 -10.05 -2.74 15.81
C TRP A 110 -8.86 -3.48 15.19
N PHE A 111 -8.52 -3.17 13.94
CA PHE A 111 -7.46 -3.90 13.23
C PHE A 111 -6.10 -3.67 13.90
N ASN A 112 -5.80 -2.41 14.22
CA ASN A 112 -4.51 -2.05 14.81
C ASN A 112 -4.44 -2.43 16.29
N ALA A 113 -5.51 -2.23 17.08
CA ALA A 113 -5.50 -2.58 18.50
C ALA A 113 -5.37 -4.09 18.70
N VAL A 114 -6.19 -4.89 18.00
CA VAL A 114 -6.12 -6.36 18.13
C VAL A 114 -4.78 -6.88 17.62
N GLY A 115 -4.33 -6.43 16.44
CA GLY A 115 -3.04 -6.82 15.88
C GLY A 115 -1.88 -6.47 16.80
N ALA A 116 -1.84 -5.23 17.31
CA ALA A 116 -0.77 -4.76 18.18
C ALA A 116 -0.75 -5.50 19.52
N ILE A 117 -1.88 -5.61 20.23
CA ILE A 117 -1.94 -6.27 21.55
C ILE A 117 -1.42 -7.70 21.47
N VAL A 118 -1.88 -8.47 20.47
CA VAL A 118 -1.46 -9.87 20.30
C VAL A 118 0.03 -9.97 20.00
N CYS A 119 0.55 -9.13 19.10
CA CYS A 119 1.96 -9.16 18.71
C CYS A 119 2.89 -8.68 19.84
N ILE A 120 2.50 -7.65 20.59
CA ILE A 120 3.23 -7.15 21.77
C ILE A 120 3.27 -8.21 22.85
N ALA A 121 2.13 -8.84 23.17
CA ALA A 121 2.08 -9.90 24.16
C ALA A 121 2.97 -11.08 23.76
N PHE A 122 2.95 -11.48 22.48
CA PHE A 122 3.82 -12.53 21.97
C PHE A 122 5.30 -12.15 22.06
N GLY A 123 5.68 -10.94 21.66
CA GLY A 123 7.04 -10.43 21.79
C GLY A 123 7.52 -10.40 23.23
N TYR A 124 6.69 -9.91 24.15
CA TYR A 124 7.00 -9.89 25.58
C TYR A 124 7.27 -11.31 26.12
N LEU A 125 6.43 -12.29 25.76
CA LEU A 125 6.62 -13.69 26.14
C LEU A 125 7.94 -14.25 25.59
N CYS A 126 8.27 -14.00 24.32
CA CYS A 126 9.54 -14.42 23.75
C CYS A 126 10.74 -13.77 24.45
N GLY A 127 10.62 -12.50 24.82
CA GLY A 127 11.66 -11.76 25.53
C GLY A 127 11.96 -12.32 26.91
N ILE A 128 10.94 -12.60 27.72
CA ILE A 128 11.13 -13.21 29.05
C ILE A 128 11.61 -14.67 28.96
N MET A 129 11.39 -15.34 27.83
CA MET A 129 11.92 -16.68 27.53
C MET A 129 13.36 -16.66 26.99
N GLY A 130 13.96 -15.48 26.80
CA GLY A 130 15.34 -15.35 26.31
C GLY A 130 15.50 -15.65 24.81
N VAL A 131 14.42 -15.59 24.03
CA VAL A 131 14.47 -15.85 22.58
C VAL A 131 14.93 -14.57 21.86
N ALA A 132 16.22 -14.50 21.55
CA ALA A 132 16.78 -13.37 20.80
C ALA A 132 16.41 -13.49 19.30
N PRO A 133 15.96 -12.40 18.65
CA PRO A 133 15.69 -12.41 17.22
C PRO A 133 17.00 -12.52 16.44
N VAL A 134 17.05 -13.45 15.49
CA VAL A 134 18.18 -13.55 14.54
C VAL A 134 17.99 -12.48 13.46
N VAL A 135 18.99 -11.61 13.28
CA VAL A 135 18.88 -10.47 12.35
C VAL A 135 19.98 -10.53 11.31
N ALA A 136 19.61 -10.62 10.03
CA ALA A 136 20.57 -10.55 8.93
C ALA A 136 21.18 -9.13 8.79
N ALA A 137 22.37 -9.06 8.21
CA ALA A 137 23.02 -7.77 7.91
C ALA A 137 22.15 -6.93 6.96
N LYS A 138 22.10 -5.61 7.23
CA LYS A 138 21.36 -4.66 6.40
C LYS A 138 22.04 -4.49 5.04
N THR A 139 21.27 -4.67 3.96
CA THR A 139 21.76 -4.45 2.61
C THR A 139 21.85 -2.95 2.32
N THR A 140 23.03 -2.50 1.88
CA THR A 140 23.32 -1.09 1.54
C THR A 140 23.48 -0.85 0.05
N SER A 141 23.45 -1.91 -0.77
CA SER A 141 23.54 -1.85 -2.22
C SER A 141 22.24 -1.35 -2.86
N SER A 142 22.33 -0.80 -4.08
CA SER A 142 21.16 -0.44 -4.92
C SER A 142 20.27 -1.64 -5.27
N LEU A 143 20.73 -2.87 -5.04
CA LEU A 143 19.94 -4.09 -5.18
C LEU A 143 18.69 -4.13 -4.26
N ILE A 144 18.59 -3.26 -3.26
CA ILE A 144 17.37 -3.09 -2.45
C ILE A 144 16.13 -2.72 -3.29
N PHE A 145 16.29 -2.02 -4.42
CA PHE A 145 15.15 -1.65 -5.28
C PHE A 145 14.53 -2.86 -6.00
N PRO A 146 15.28 -3.60 -6.85
CA PRO A 146 14.74 -4.82 -7.45
C PRO A 146 14.40 -5.88 -6.40
N GLY A 147 15.13 -5.91 -5.27
CA GLY A 147 14.81 -6.76 -4.12
C GLY A 147 13.45 -6.44 -3.49
N ALA A 148 13.15 -5.16 -3.26
CA ALA A 148 11.84 -4.72 -2.75
C ALA A 148 10.71 -5.10 -3.70
N PHE A 149 10.90 -4.90 -5.01
CA PHE A 149 9.94 -5.34 -6.02
C PHE A 149 9.68 -6.85 -5.95
N LEU A 150 10.76 -7.65 -6.00
CA LEU A 150 10.67 -9.09 -6.03
C LEU A 150 9.98 -9.64 -4.77
N MET A 151 10.44 -9.22 -3.59
CA MET A 151 9.91 -9.76 -2.34
C MET A 151 8.54 -9.22 -1.97
N GLY A 152 8.26 -7.94 -2.25
CA GLY A 152 6.91 -7.40 -2.15
C GLY A 152 5.92 -8.17 -3.04
N GLY A 153 6.35 -8.48 -4.27
CA GLY A 153 5.56 -9.28 -5.21
C GLY A 153 5.36 -10.73 -4.75
N ILE A 154 6.43 -11.42 -4.34
CA ILE A 154 6.34 -12.80 -3.82
C ILE A 154 5.39 -12.86 -2.64
N LEU A 155 5.53 -11.95 -1.68
CA LEU A 155 4.68 -11.90 -0.49
C LEU A 155 3.20 -11.73 -0.89
N CYS A 156 2.91 -10.79 -1.79
CA CYS A 156 1.55 -10.56 -2.26
C CYS A 156 0.98 -11.77 -3.03
N ALA A 157 1.79 -12.44 -3.84
CA ALA A 157 1.38 -13.66 -4.54
C ALA A 157 1.06 -14.80 -3.57
N VAL A 158 1.90 -15.00 -2.55
CA VAL A 158 1.70 -16.03 -1.51
C VAL A 158 0.39 -15.79 -0.77
N PHE A 159 0.13 -14.58 -0.28
CA PHE A 159 -1.12 -14.27 0.40
C PHE A 159 -2.34 -14.31 -0.53
N GLN A 160 -2.17 -13.99 -1.82
CA GLN A 160 -3.23 -14.19 -2.81
C GLN A 160 -3.57 -15.68 -2.96
N ILE A 161 -2.56 -16.56 -3.02
CA ILE A 161 -2.77 -18.03 -3.05
C ILE A 161 -3.50 -18.49 -1.78
N VAL A 162 -3.03 -18.06 -0.61
CA VAL A 162 -3.66 -18.38 0.67
C VAL A 162 -5.12 -17.93 0.70
N TYR A 163 -5.40 -16.69 0.30
CA TYR A 163 -6.78 -16.19 0.23
C TYR A 163 -7.66 -17.00 -0.71
N LEU A 164 -7.16 -17.32 -1.91
CA LEU A 164 -7.92 -18.12 -2.88
C LEU A 164 -8.18 -19.54 -2.36
N ALA A 165 -7.21 -20.16 -1.69
CA ALA A 165 -7.36 -21.48 -1.08
C ALA A 165 -8.37 -21.46 0.07
N VAL A 166 -8.23 -20.52 1.01
CA VAL A 166 -9.15 -20.36 2.14
C VAL A 166 -10.55 -20.02 1.66
N LYS A 167 -10.70 -19.16 0.65
CA LYS A 167 -12.01 -18.80 0.08
C LYS A 167 -12.69 -19.97 -0.63
N ALA A 168 -11.93 -20.88 -1.22
CA ALA A 168 -12.47 -22.11 -1.81
C ALA A 168 -13.09 -23.03 -0.74
N ILE A 169 -12.53 -23.05 0.47
CA ILE A 169 -13.03 -23.84 1.61
C ILE A 169 -14.15 -23.09 2.35
N THR A 170 -13.96 -21.80 2.58
CA THR A 170 -14.87 -20.92 3.32
C THR A 170 -15.28 -19.72 2.45
N PRO A 171 -16.38 -19.81 1.68
CA PRO A 171 -16.79 -18.75 0.75
C PRO A 171 -17.06 -17.38 1.40
N LYS A 172 -17.33 -17.36 2.71
CA LYS A 172 -17.52 -16.14 3.52
C LYS A 172 -16.20 -15.46 3.94
N CYS A 173 -15.04 -16.02 3.57
CA CYS A 173 -13.74 -15.44 3.89
C CYS A 173 -13.60 -14.05 3.27
N LYS A 174 -13.47 -13.04 4.14
CA LYS A 174 -13.21 -11.64 3.79
C LYS A 174 -11.70 -11.37 3.77
N PRO A 175 -11.21 -10.50 2.87
CA PRO A 175 -9.79 -10.16 2.81
C PRO A 175 -9.19 -9.69 4.15
N VAL A 176 -9.97 -8.97 4.96
CA VAL A 176 -9.54 -8.46 6.27
C VAL A 176 -9.05 -9.55 7.23
N TRP A 177 -9.60 -10.77 7.16
CA TRP A 177 -9.16 -11.87 8.01
C TRP A 177 -7.75 -12.32 7.64
N ILE A 178 -7.49 -12.45 6.34
CA ILE A 178 -6.15 -12.81 5.84
C ILE A 178 -5.16 -11.68 6.10
N LEU A 179 -5.58 -10.40 6.02
CA LEU A 179 -4.71 -9.27 6.39
C LEU A 179 -4.34 -9.31 7.88
N MET A 180 -5.28 -9.62 8.77
CA MET A 180 -5.00 -9.78 10.20
C MET A 180 -4.04 -10.96 10.44
N THR A 181 -4.25 -12.08 9.73
CA THR A 181 -3.32 -13.22 9.77
C THR A 181 -1.94 -12.82 9.22
N ALA A 182 -1.87 -12.05 8.14
CA ALA A 182 -0.61 -11.57 7.57
C ALA A 182 0.18 -10.74 8.57
N TRP A 183 -0.50 -9.85 9.30
CA TRP A 183 0.07 -9.08 10.39
C TRP A 183 0.66 -10.01 11.46
N MET A 184 -0.15 -10.95 11.98
CA MET A 184 0.29 -11.90 13.02
C MET A 184 1.44 -12.79 12.56
N VAL A 185 1.45 -13.22 11.30
CA VAL A 185 2.54 -14.01 10.70
C VAL A 185 3.87 -13.27 10.80
N GLY A 186 3.89 -11.94 10.61
CA GLY A 186 5.12 -11.17 10.78
C GLY A 186 5.67 -11.18 12.20
N ALA A 187 4.81 -11.23 13.23
CA ALA A 187 5.25 -11.44 14.61
C ALA A 187 5.73 -12.88 14.84
N LEU A 188 4.98 -13.88 14.35
CA LEU A 188 5.31 -15.30 14.51
C LEU A 188 6.64 -15.70 13.85
N LEU A 189 7.01 -15.02 12.77
CA LEU A 189 8.25 -15.25 12.04
C LEU A 189 9.44 -14.45 12.61
N ALA A 190 9.21 -13.57 13.58
CA ALA A 190 10.25 -12.75 14.19
C ALA A 190 11.24 -13.54 15.06
N PRO A 191 10.82 -14.48 15.93
CA PRO A 191 11.73 -15.27 16.76
C PRO A 191 12.74 -16.10 15.95
N ILE A 192 12.33 -16.61 14.79
CA ILE A 192 13.19 -17.38 13.88
C ILE A 192 13.97 -16.49 12.91
N GLY A 193 13.92 -15.17 13.08
CA GLY A 193 14.70 -14.19 12.34
C GLY A 193 14.25 -13.89 10.92
N VAL A 194 13.18 -14.52 10.43
CA VAL A 194 12.69 -14.34 9.07
C VAL A 194 12.22 -12.89 8.86
N SER A 195 11.38 -12.36 9.75
CA SER A 195 10.85 -10.99 9.60
C SER A 195 11.95 -9.92 9.61
N GLY A 196 12.88 -9.98 10.56
CA GLY A 196 14.00 -9.05 10.65
C GLY A 196 14.94 -9.16 9.43
N SER A 197 15.21 -10.38 8.98
CA SER A 197 16.05 -10.60 7.80
C SER A 197 15.41 -10.05 6.52
N LEU A 198 14.10 -10.24 6.34
CA LEU A 198 13.40 -9.71 5.18
C LEU A 198 13.45 -8.17 5.11
N VAL A 199 13.24 -7.48 6.24
CA VAL A 199 13.36 -6.00 6.30
C VAL A 199 14.78 -5.55 5.97
N ASN A 200 15.79 -6.24 6.52
CA ASN A 200 17.18 -5.86 6.36
C ASN A 200 17.73 -6.17 4.96
N MET A 201 17.26 -7.22 4.31
CA MET A 201 17.68 -7.60 2.97
C MET A 201 16.98 -6.81 1.86
N PHE A 202 15.69 -6.52 2.04
CA PHE A 202 14.84 -5.97 0.97
C PHE A 202 14.39 -4.52 1.22
N GLY A 203 14.83 -3.91 2.31
CA GLY A 203 14.73 -2.48 2.55
C GLY A 203 13.38 -2.00 3.09
N GLN A 204 13.26 -0.67 3.21
CA GLN A 204 12.09 0.00 3.78
C GLN A 204 10.86 -0.06 2.86
N GLY A 205 11.03 -0.33 1.57
CA GLY A 205 9.92 -0.61 0.65
C GLY A 205 9.19 -1.92 0.97
N PHE A 206 9.88 -2.90 1.55
CA PHE A 206 9.24 -4.07 2.14
C PHE A 206 8.57 -3.75 3.48
N ALA A 207 9.09 -2.75 4.22
CA ALA A 207 8.58 -2.35 5.53
C ALA A 207 7.16 -1.77 5.53
N VAL A 208 6.64 -1.38 4.36
CA VAL A 208 5.24 -0.91 4.23
C VAL A 208 4.23 -2.04 4.03
N MET A 209 4.67 -3.31 4.03
CA MET A 209 3.80 -4.48 3.93
C MET A 209 3.21 -4.81 5.30
N ILE A 210 1.93 -5.21 5.34
CA ILE A 210 1.20 -5.53 6.58
C ILE A 210 1.95 -6.48 7.55
N PRO A 211 2.66 -7.55 7.11
CA PRO A 211 3.41 -8.39 8.05
C PRO A 211 4.45 -7.63 8.87
N ILE A 212 5.04 -6.57 8.34
CA ILE A 212 6.03 -5.79 9.08
C ILE A 212 5.40 -5.00 10.23
N GLY A 213 4.12 -4.65 10.13
CA GLY A 213 3.37 -4.13 11.27
C GLY A 213 3.40 -5.08 12.47
N GLY A 214 3.29 -6.39 12.23
CA GLY A 214 3.37 -7.41 13.29
C GLY A 214 4.76 -7.56 13.87
N TYR A 215 5.77 -7.58 13.01
CA TYR A 215 7.16 -7.60 13.44
C TYR A 215 7.53 -6.40 14.32
N ASN A 216 7.08 -5.19 13.95
CA ASN A 216 7.34 -3.99 14.74
C ASN A 216 6.65 -4.05 16.12
N MET A 217 5.42 -4.56 16.18
CA MET A 217 4.70 -4.73 17.45
C MET A 217 5.29 -5.85 18.31
N PHE A 218 5.84 -6.90 17.69
CA PHE A 218 6.65 -7.90 18.39
C PHE A 218 7.88 -7.26 19.05
N ASN A 219 8.62 -6.40 18.32
CA ASN A 219 9.80 -5.72 18.86
C ASN A 219 9.47 -4.78 20.03
N VAL A 220 8.30 -4.13 20.03
CA VAL A 220 7.81 -3.37 21.19
C VAL A 220 7.69 -4.27 22.43
N GLY A 221 7.12 -5.48 22.26
CA GLY A 221 7.03 -6.47 23.34
C GLY A 221 8.40 -6.91 23.86
N MET A 222 9.35 -7.15 22.94
CA MET A 222 10.74 -7.50 23.28
C MET A 222 11.42 -6.40 24.11
N ALA A 223 11.29 -5.13 23.69
CA ALA A 223 11.85 -3.98 24.43
C ALA A 223 11.28 -3.90 25.84
N PHE A 224 9.97 -4.08 26.02
CA PHE A 224 9.35 -4.12 27.34
C PHE A 224 9.85 -5.27 28.21
N ALA A 225 10.06 -6.45 27.64
CA ALA A 225 10.63 -7.59 28.37
C ALA A 225 12.10 -7.37 28.78
N ALA A 226 12.87 -6.62 27.98
CA ALA A 226 14.24 -6.23 28.28
C ALA A 226 14.35 -5.09 29.32
N GLY A 227 13.22 -4.50 29.74
CA GLY A 227 13.21 -3.33 30.62
C GLY A 227 13.46 -1.99 29.90
N GLU A 228 13.55 -2.00 28.57
CA GLU A 228 13.80 -0.84 27.70
C GLU A 228 12.49 -0.07 27.44
N MET A 229 11.85 0.39 28.51
CA MET A 229 10.52 1.03 28.44
C MET A 229 10.50 2.27 27.53
N ALA A 230 11.58 3.07 27.52
CA ALA A 230 11.66 4.26 26.69
C ALA A 230 11.67 3.91 25.19
N GLU A 231 12.43 2.90 24.78
CA GLU A 231 12.49 2.43 23.40
C GLU A 231 11.15 1.86 22.95
N GLY A 232 10.54 0.99 23.77
CA GLY A 232 9.22 0.44 23.50
C GLY A 232 8.14 1.52 23.35
N LEU A 233 8.17 2.56 24.18
CA LEU A 233 7.23 3.69 24.10
C LEU A 233 7.45 4.56 22.85
N ILE A 234 8.70 4.78 22.42
CA ILE A 234 9.00 5.51 21.18
C ILE A 234 8.45 4.75 19.97
N HIS A 235 8.66 3.43 19.91
CA HIS A 235 8.12 2.60 18.83
C HIS A 235 6.59 2.56 18.83
N LEU A 236 5.98 2.48 20.01
CA LEU A 236 4.52 2.54 20.15
C LEU A 236 3.97 3.91 19.73
N GLY A 237 4.66 5.00 20.08
CA GLY A 237 4.30 6.36 19.64
C GLY A 237 4.38 6.53 18.13
N SER A 238 5.44 6.03 17.50
CA SER A 238 5.59 6.01 16.03
C SER A 238 4.48 5.21 15.36
N PHE A 239 4.10 4.07 15.95
CA PHE A 239 2.97 3.28 15.50
C PHE A 239 1.63 4.03 15.60
N LEU A 240 1.35 4.66 16.75
CA LEU A 240 0.15 5.48 16.92
C LEU A 240 0.06 6.59 15.87
N LEU A 241 1.18 7.23 15.56
CA LEU A 241 1.22 8.25 14.51
C LEU A 241 0.91 7.67 13.12
N ALA A 242 1.40 6.47 12.80
CA ALA A 242 1.04 5.76 11.57
C ALA A 242 -0.45 5.38 11.53
N VAL A 243 -1.03 4.95 12.66
CA VAL A 243 -2.46 4.63 12.79
C VAL A 243 -3.34 5.87 12.61
N LEU A 244 -2.95 7.00 13.20
CA LEU A 244 -3.63 8.28 13.00
C LEU A 244 -3.53 8.74 11.55
N GLY A 245 -2.33 8.67 10.97
CA GLY A 245 -2.10 8.97 9.56
C GLY A 245 -2.99 8.13 8.64
N LEU A 246 -3.14 6.82 8.92
CA LEU A 246 -4.02 5.93 8.18
C LEU A 246 -5.48 6.40 8.20
N PHE A 247 -5.99 6.78 9.38
CA PHE A 247 -7.36 7.26 9.50
C PHE A 247 -7.56 8.56 8.72
N VAL A 248 -6.60 9.50 8.81
CA VAL A 248 -6.61 10.75 8.02
C VAL A 248 -6.62 10.45 6.53
N CYS A 249 -5.77 9.55 6.04
CA CYS A 249 -5.79 9.14 4.64
C CYS A 249 -7.14 8.52 4.21
N GLY A 250 -7.75 7.70 5.08
CA GLY A 250 -9.10 7.18 4.84
C GLY A 250 -10.16 8.27 4.73
N LEU A 251 -10.13 9.28 5.62
CA LEU A 251 -10.99 10.45 5.54
C LEU A 251 -10.77 11.23 4.24
N MET A 252 -9.52 11.43 3.82
CA MET A 252 -9.22 12.13 2.57
C MET A 252 -9.74 11.39 1.34
N THR A 253 -9.71 10.05 1.34
CA THR A 253 -10.38 9.24 0.31
C THR A 253 -11.86 9.60 0.22
N PHE A 254 -12.54 9.62 1.37
CA PHE A 254 -13.96 9.95 1.44
C PHE A 254 -14.23 11.38 0.97
N VAL A 255 -13.44 12.36 1.40
CA VAL A 255 -13.57 13.77 1.00
C VAL A 255 -13.43 13.93 -0.52
N ILE A 256 -12.37 13.35 -1.12
CA ILE A 256 -12.15 13.42 -2.57
C ILE A 256 -13.30 12.74 -3.32
N TYR A 257 -13.67 11.53 -2.89
CA TYR A 257 -14.74 10.77 -3.55
C TYR A 257 -16.07 11.53 -3.48
N ASN A 258 -16.45 12.02 -2.31
CA ASN A 258 -17.69 12.78 -2.14
C ASN A 258 -17.66 14.08 -2.96
N SER A 259 -16.52 14.76 -3.03
CA SER A 259 -16.38 15.98 -3.85
C SER A 259 -16.53 15.71 -5.35
N LYS A 260 -16.12 14.54 -5.84
CA LYS A 260 -16.12 14.23 -7.29
C LYS A 260 -17.36 13.48 -7.74
N PHE A 261 -17.86 12.56 -6.93
CA PHE A 261 -18.93 11.64 -7.30
C PHE A 261 -20.15 11.73 -6.38
N GLY A 262 -20.09 12.53 -5.31
CA GLY A 262 -21.18 12.68 -4.36
C GLY A 262 -21.57 11.34 -3.75
N ARG A 263 -22.84 10.97 -3.91
CA ARG A 263 -23.41 9.69 -3.45
C ARG A 263 -23.47 8.60 -4.52
N THR A 264 -22.88 8.84 -5.68
CA THR A 264 -22.93 7.89 -6.80
C THR A 264 -22.26 6.56 -6.38
N PRO A 265 -22.94 5.41 -6.50
CA PRO A 265 -22.34 4.11 -6.20
C PRO A 265 -21.11 3.83 -7.05
N LEU A 266 -20.09 3.22 -6.44
CA LEU A 266 -18.79 2.93 -7.08
C LEU A 266 -18.92 2.23 -8.45
N LYS A 267 -19.82 1.25 -8.56
CA LYS A 267 -20.06 0.53 -9.83
C LYS A 267 -20.54 1.47 -10.95
N GLN A 268 -21.38 2.45 -10.63
CA GLN A 268 -21.84 3.44 -11.61
C GLN A 268 -20.71 4.38 -12.02
N VAL A 269 -19.88 4.82 -11.07
CA VAL A 269 -18.68 5.62 -11.36
C VAL A 269 -17.75 4.88 -12.33
N HIS A 270 -17.51 3.59 -12.09
CA HIS A 270 -16.66 2.79 -12.99
C HIS A 270 -17.26 2.62 -14.38
N LEU A 271 -18.57 2.45 -14.49
CA LEU A 271 -19.26 2.39 -15.78
C LEU A 271 -19.15 3.71 -16.54
N GLN A 272 -19.40 4.84 -15.87
CA GLN A 272 -19.30 6.17 -16.46
C GLN A 272 -17.87 6.47 -16.94
N GLN A 273 -16.87 6.14 -16.13
CA GLN A 273 -15.47 6.33 -16.53
C GLN A 273 -15.08 5.42 -17.70
N ALA A 274 -15.59 4.18 -17.74
CA ALA A 274 -15.32 3.27 -18.86
C ALA A 274 -15.97 3.76 -20.16
N GLN A 275 -17.20 4.26 -20.08
CA GLN A 275 -17.90 4.87 -21.22
C GLN A 275 -17.15 6.10 -21.75
N ALA A 276 -16.75 7.02 -20.86
CA ALA A 276 -15.97 8.19 -21.24
C ALA A 276 -14.64 7.83 -21.93
N SER A 277 -13.93 6.79 -21.44
CA SER A 277 -12.70 6.33 -22.10
C SER A 277 -12.95 5.72 -23.49
N VAL A 278 -14.08 5.04 -23.70
CA VAL A 278 -14.43 4.52 -25.04
C VAL A 278 -14.79 5.66 -25.98
N GLU A 279 -15.54 6.65 -25.51
CA GLU A 279 -15.89 7.85 -26.28
C GLU A 279 -14.64 8.61 -26.72
N GLU A 280 -13.72 8.90 -25.79
CA GLU A 280 -12.46 9.60 -26.09
C GLU A 280 -11.59 8.85 -27.11
N LEU A 281 -11.50 7.51 -27.00
CA LEU A 281 -10.78 6.68 -27.97
C LEU A 281 -11.47 6.70 -29.34
N SER A 282 -12.81 6.65 -29.37
CA SER A 282 -13.57 6.69 -30.63
C SER A 282 -13.49 8.03 -31.35
N GLU A 283 -13.45 9.15 -30.61
CA GLU A 283 -13.22 10.49 -31.17
C GLU A 283 -11.79 10.64 -31.71
N THR A 284 -10.80 10.05 -31.04
CA THR A 284 -9.40 10.02 -31.49
C THR A 284 -9.23 9.20 -32.77
N GLU A 285 -9.95 8.07 -32.91
CA GLU A 285 -9.97 7.27 -34.14
C GLU A 285 -10.73 7.97 -35.30
N ALA A 286 -11.75 8.76 -34.98
CA ALA A 286 -12.52 9.53 -35.96
C ALA A 286 -11.82 10.81 -36.44
N ALA A 287 -10.76 11.27 -35.75
CA ALA A 287 -9.96 12.40 -36.20
C ALA A 287 -9.18 12.05 -37.48
N PRO A 288 -9.31 12.81 -38.58
CA PRO A 288 -8.65 12.48 -39.84
C PRO A 288 -7.13 12.49 -39.70
N LYS A 289 -6.47 11.43 -40.17
CA LYS A 289 -5.00 11.36 -40.36
C LYS A 289 -4.55 12.38 -41.41
N HIS A 290 -4.51 13.66 -41.08
CA HIS A 290 -3.91 14.68 -41.94
C HIS A 290 -3.12 15.71 -41.14
N ALA A 291 -1.81 15.47 -41.02
CA ALA A 291 -0.77 16.44 -41.39
C ALA A 291 0.65 15.83 -41.24
N GLN A 292 0.93 14.66 -41.83
CA GLN A 292 2.28 14.43 -42.33
C GLN A 292 2.33 15.04 -43.73
N LYS A 293 2.73 16.32 -43.81
CA LYS A 293 3.19 16.89 -45.08
C LYS A 293 4.50 16.18 -45.41
N THR A 294 4.44 15.21 -46.32
CA THR A 294 5.60 14.79 -47.12
C THR A 294 6.20 16.05 -47.75
N PRO A 295 7.50 16.35 -47.59
CA PRO A 295 8.11 17.44 -48.32
C PRO A 295 8.09 17.05 -49.80
N ALA A 296 7.36 17.80 -50.62
CA ALA A 296 7.44 17.67 -52.06
C ALA A 296 8.84 18.15 -52.48
N LEU A 297 9.66 17.20 -52.92
CA LEU A 297 10.73 17.46 -53.86
C LEU A 297 10.04 17.82 -55.19
N ASP A 298 10.02 19.10 -55.55
CA ASP A 298 10.15 19.52 -56.94
C ASP A 298 10.61 20.97 -56.99
N GLY A 299 11.64 21.18 -57.80
CA GLY A 299 12.45 22.38 -57.84
C GLY A 299 11.82 23.51 -58.63
N ASP A 300 12.30 24.71 -58.33
CA ASP A 300 12.52 25.74 -59.34
C ASP A 300 13.86 26.43 -59.04
N LEU A 301 14.75 26.32 -60.02
CA LEU A 301 16.00 27.05 -60.15
C LEU A 301 15.69 28.51 -60.49
N GLU A 302 16.12 29.47 -59.66
CA GLU A 302 16.50 30.79 -60.16
C GLU A 302 17.87 31.18 -59.59
N PHE A 303 18.91 30.88 -60.39
CA PHE A 303 20.18 31.58 -60.35
C PHE A 303 20.01 32.90 -61.12
N LYS A 304 20.10 34.04 -60.44
CA LYS A 304 20.36 35.35 -61.08
C LYS A 304 21.45 36.09 -60.33
N GLY A 305 22.65 36.04 -60.91
CA GLY A 305 23.43 37.21 -61.30
C GLY A 305 24.01 38.12 -60.21
N ALA A 306 25.33 37.99 -60.07
CA ALA A 306 26.33 39.03 -59.79
C ALA A 306 25.86 40.50 -59.75
N HIS A 307 26.20 41.18 -58.65
CA HIS A 307 27.09 42.35 -58.64
C HIS A 307 27.88 42.38 -57.33
#